data_AF-A0A1K2FZ48-F1
#
_entry.id   AF-A0A1K2FZ48-F1
#
_cell.length_a   1.000
_cell.length_b   1.000
_cell.length_c   1.000
_cell.angle_alpha   90.00
_cell.angle_beta   90.00
_cell.angle_gamma   90.00
#
_symmetry.space_group_name_H-M   'P 1'
#
loop_
_entity.id
_entity.type
_entity.pdbx_description
1 polymer ?
#
loop_
_entity_poly.entity_id
_entity_poly.type
_entity_poly.pdbx_seq_one_letter_code
_entity_poly.pdbx_strand_id
1 'polypeptide(L)' 'MQTLIDNARDFGRRPEEFARLAAGQSPEVLFITCSDSRGRAPARGRLTLHGWYYEVHTGAVRTHRPLTDTFESLRARR' A
#
# COMPACT_ATOMS: atom_id res chain seq x y z
N MET A 1 25.52 9.74 2.76
CA MET A 1 24.80 9.37 4.01
C MET A 1 24.43 10.58 4.86
N GLN A 2 25.33 11.55 5.08
CA GLN A 2 25.03 12.74 5.90
C GLN A 2 23.75 13.47 5.48
N THR A 3 23.55 13.68 4.16
CA THR A 3 22.33 14.28 3.60
C THR A 3 21.03 13.57 4.00
N LEU A 4 21.02 12.24 4.08
CA LEU A 4 19.82 11.49 4.49
C LEU A 4 19.51 11.70 5.97
N ILE A 5 20.55 11.78 6.80
CA ILE A 5 20.44 12.06 8.24
C ILE A 5 19.94 13.50 8.45
N ASP A 6 20.46 14.45 7.68
CA ASP A 6 20.06 15.86 7.77
C ASP A 6 18.61 16.04 7.35
N ASN A 7 18.16 15.38 6.28
CA ASN A 7 16.76 15.36 5.87
C ASN A 7 15.85 14.77 6.95
N ALA A 8 16.22 13.62 7.54
CA ALA A 8 15.44 12.99 8.59
C ALA A 8 15.30 13.89 9.83
N ARG A 9 16.36 14.65 10.17
CA ARG A 9 16.33 15.62 11.26
C ARG A 9 15.43 16.82 10.95
N ASP A 10 15.41 17.30 9.71
CA ASP A 10 14.55 18.41 9.30
C ASP A 10 13.05 18.06 9.42
N PHE A 11 12.65 16.84 9.02
CA PHE A 11 11.28 16.35 9.22
C PHE A 11 10.85 16.33 10.70
N GLY A 12 11.78 16.04 11.61
CA GLY A 12 11.50 16.01 13.05
C GLY A 12 11.23 17.39 13.68
N ARG A 13 11.40 18.50 12.96
CA ARG A 13 11.25 19.86 13.50
C ARG A 13 9.81 20.37 13.55
N ARG A 14 8.84 19.63 13.02
CA ARG A 14 7.42 20.02 12.89
C ARG A 14 6.47 19.02 13.56
N PRO A 15 6.62 18.75 14.87
CA PRO A 15 5.90 17.67 15.56
C PRO A 15 4.38 17.85 15.54
N GLU A 16 3.89 19.10 15.55
CA GLU A 16 2.47 19.44 15.44
C GLU A 16 1.83 18.95 14.14
N GLU A 17 2.57 18.96 13.02
CA GLU A 17 2.08 18.43 11.73
C GLU A 17 1.88 16.90 11.77
N PHE A 18 2.63 16.20 12.63
CA PHE A 18 2.60 14.74 12.74
C PHE A 18 1.83 14.22 13.95
N ALA A 19 1.25 15.09 14.79
CA ALA A 19 0.57 14.71 16.02
C ALA A 19 -0.53 13.65 15.79
N ARG A 20 -1.28 13.78 14.68
CA ARG A 20 -2.32 12.80 14.29
C ARG A 20 -1.75 11.41 13.99
N LEU A 21 -0.60 11.35 13.33
CA LEU A 21 0.06 10.08 13.00
C LEU A 21 0.68 9.45 14.25
N ALA A 22 1.26 10.28 15.13
CA ALA A 22 1.87 9.85 16.40
C ALA A 22 0.86 9.28 17.40
N ALA A 23 -0.41 9.72 17.34
CA ALA A 23 -1.50 9.20 18.17
C ALA A 23 -1.89 7.74 17.86
N GLY A 24 -1.27 7.11 16.86
CA GLY A 24 -1.62 5.77 16.40
C GLY A 24 -2.77 5.78 15.41
N GLN A 25 -2.90 4.70 14.63
CA GLN A 25 -3.93 4.51 13.61
C GLN A 25 -4.45 3.07 13.67
N SER A 26 -5.70 2.87 13.27
CA SER A 26 -6.33 1.54 13.11
C SER A 26 -6.79 1.36 11.67
N PRO A 27 -5.88 1.09 10.73
CA PRO A 27 -6.24 0.96 9.32
C PRO A 27 -7.07 -0.31 9.10
N GLU A 28 -8.18 -0.16 8.37
CA GLU A 28 -9.04 -1.27 7.99
C GLU A 28 -8.41 -2.13 6.87
N VAL A 29 -7.53 -1.51 6.07
CA VAL A 29 -7.00 -2.05 4.83
C VAL A 29 -5.47 -1.92 4.77
N LEU A 30 -4.78 -3.02 4.40
CA LEU A 30 -3.36 -3.03 4.06
C LEU A 30 -3.16 -3.19 2.54
N PHE A 31 -2.39 -2.26 1.96
CA PHE A 31 -1.94 -2.32 0.57
C PHE A 31 -0.53 -2.93 0.50
N ILE A 32 -0.37 -3.99 -0.29
CA ILE A 32 0.93 -4.62 -0.53
C ILE A 32 1.33 -4.34 -1.97
N THR A 33 2.38 -3.52 -2.15
CA THR A 33 2.87 -3.12 -3.47
C THR A 33 4.20 -3.80 -3.81
N CYS A 34 4.60 -3.70 -5.07
CA CYS A 34 5.95 -4.12 -5.49
C CYS A 34 7.01 -3.17 -4.91
N SER A 35 8.21 -3.69 -4.63
CA SER A 35 9.38 -2.93 -4.14
C SER A 35 9.98 -1.99 -5.19
N ASP A 36 9.81 -2.29 -6.49
CA ASP A 36 10.18 -1.34 -7.54
C ASP A 36 9.14 -0.20 -7.56
N SER A 37 9.47 0.90 -6.89
CA SER A 37 8.66 2.12 -6.81
C SER A 37 8.54 2.83 -8.15
N ARG A 38 9.22 2.34 -9.20
CA ARG A 38 9.12 2.84 -10.57
C ARG A 38 8.09 2.01 -11.33
N GLY A 39 6.88 2.54 -11.46
CA GLY A 39 5.88 2.03 -12.38
C GLY A 39 6.32 2.21 -13.84
N ARG A 40 7.24 1.38 -14.33
CA ARG A 40 7.58 1.35 -15.77
C ARG A 40 6.51 0.55 -16.49
N ALA A 41 5.76 1.22 -17.36
CA ALA A 41 4.92 0.53 -18.33
C ALA A 41 5.82 -0.42 -19.17
N PRO A 42 5.48 -1.71 -19.30
CA PRO A 42 6.28 -2.64 -20.08
C PRO A 42 6.35 -2.19 -21.53
N ALA A 43 7.57 -2.09 -22.06
CA ALA A 43 7.84 -1.44 -23.35
C ALA A 43 7.16 -2.11 -24.56
N ARG A 44 6.69 -3.37 -24.45
CA ARG A 44 6.06 -4.13 -25.56
C ARG A 44 5.09 -5.25 -25.13
N GLY A 45 4.45 -5.15 -23.96
CA GLY A 45 3.57 -6.22 -23.46
C GLY A 45 2.32 -5.67 -22.77
N ARG A 46 1.20 -6.38 -22.90
CA ARG A 46 0.01 -6.12 -22.07
C ARG A 46 0.34 -6.51 -20.62
N LEU A 47 0.27 -5.55 -19.71
CA LEU A 47 0.30 -5.80 -18.27
C LEU A 47 -1.12 -6.07 -17.79
N THR A 48 -1.34 -7.20 -17.14
CA THR A 48 -2.58 -7.43 -16.38
C THR A 48 -2.37 -6.91 -14.97
N LEU A 49 -3.14 -5.89 -14.59
CA LEU A 49 -3.15 -5.38 -13.22
C LEU A 49 -4.13 -6.20 -12.39
N HIS A 50 -3.66 -6.67 -11.24
CA HIS A 50 -4.50 -7.33 -10.23
C HIS A 50 -4.60 -6.42 -9.02
N GLY A 51 -5.82 -6.00 -8.67
CA GLY A 51 -6.12 -5.26 -7.47
C GLY A 51 -6.50 -6.20 -6.33
N TRP A 52 -5.80 -6.11 -5.20
CA TRP A 52 -6.10 -6.88 -4.00
C TRP A 52 -5.82 -6.04 -2.76
N TYR A 53 -6.55 -6.31 -1.69
CA TYR A 53 -6.29 -5.72 -0.38
C TYR A 53 -6.49 -6.75 0.74
N TYR A 54 -5.83 -6.50 1.87
CA TYR A 54 -5.94 -7.33 3.07
C TYR A 54 -6.75 -6.60 4.14
N GLU A 55 -7.78 -7.26 4.67
CA GLU A 55 -8.58 -6.80 5.79
C GLU A 55 -7.89 -7.18 7.10
N VAL A 56 -7.45 -6.17 7.86
CA VAL A 56 -6.64 -6.39 9.06
C VAL A 56 -7.42 -7.12 10.17
N HIS A 57 -8.70 -6.81 10.31
CA HIS A 57 -9.54 -7.36 11.39
C HIS A 57 -9.97 -8.82 11.17
N THR A 58 -10.09 -9.26 9.91
CA THR A 58 -10.62 -10.58 9.57
C THR A 58 -9.54 -11.53 9.06
N GLY A 59 -8.39 -10.99 8.65
CA GLY A 59 -7.36 -11.75 7.95
C GLY A 59 -7.74 -12.10 6.51
N ALA A 60 -8.85 -11.56 5.98
CA ALA A 60 -9.31 -11.87 4.63
C ALA A 60 -8.49 -11.11 3.58
N VAL A 61 -8.14 -11.81 2.50
CA VAL A 61 -7.66 -11.17 1.27
C VAL A 61 -8.83 -10.99 0.32
N ARG A 62 -9.01 -9.79 -0.21
CA ARG A 62 -10.08 -9.42 -1.13
C ARG A 62 -9.48 -9.10 -2.49
N THR A 63 -10.00 -9.68 -3.56
CA THR A 63 -9.53 -9.49 -4.95
C THR A 63 -10.57 -8.73 -5.76
N HIS A 64 -10.12 -7.78 -6.58
CA HIS A 64 -11.00 -7.00 -7.46
C HIS A 64 -11.40 -7.83 -8.68
N ARG A 65 -12.68 -7.72 -9.06
CA ARG A 65 -13.26 -8.29 -10.27
C ARG A 65 -13.62 -7.15 -11.24
N PRO A 66 -12.83 -6.92 -12.30
CA PRO A 66 -12.97 -5.74 -13.15
C PRO A 66 -14.31 -5.62 -13.88
N LEU A 67 -14.91 -6.77 -14.25
CA LEU A 67 -16.16 -6.77 -15.02
C LEU A 67 -17.38 -6.34 -14.19
N THR A 68 -17.31 -6.49 -12.87
CA THR A 68 -18.43 -6.23 -11.95
C THR A 68 -18.14 -5.10 -10.97
N ASP A 69 -16.90 -4.59 -10.96
CA ASP A 69 -16.38 -3.62 -10.01
C ASP A 69 -16.61 -3.99 -8.54
N THR A 70 -16.47 -5.29 -8.25
CA THR A 70 -16.68 -5.84 -6.91
C THR A 70 -15.41 -6.47 -6.37
N PHE A 71 -15.27 -6.48 -5.05
CA PHE A 71 -14.24 -7.25 -4.36
C PHE A 71 -14.81 -8.56 -3.81
N GLU A 72 -14.15 -9.67 -4.10
CA GLU A 72 -14.51 -11.01 -3.62
C GLU A 72 -13.38 -11.60 -2.76
N SER A 73 -13.73 -12.46 -1.80
CA SER A 73 -12.70 -13.10 -0.97
C SER A 73 -11.85 -14.06 -1.81
N LEU A 74 -10.53 -13.87 -1.77
CA LEU A 74 -9.58 -14.73 -2.46
C LEU A 74 -9.58 -16.10 -1.79
N ARG A 75 -10.09 -17.11 -2.51
CA ARG A 75 -10.02 -18.51 -2.06
C ARG A 75 -8.67 -19.08 -2.48
N ALA A 76 -7.94 -19.65 -1.53
CA ALA A 76 -6.74 -20.43 -1.84
C ALA A 76 -7.11 -21.57 -2.80
N ARG A 77 -6.40 -21.67 -3.92
CA ARG A 77 -6.46 -22.87 -4.75
C ARG A 77 -5.73 -23.96 -3.97
N ARG A 78 -6.41 -25.09 -3.74
CA ARG A 78 -5.75 -26.31 -3.25
C ARG A 78 -4.72 -26.78 -4.25
#